data_AF-A0A2V8G535-F1
#
_entry.id   AF-A0A2V8G535-F1
#
_cell.length_a   1.000
_cell.length_b   1.000
_cell.length_c   1.000
_cell.angle_alpha   90.00
_cell.angle_beta   90.00
_cell.angle_gamma   90.00
#
_symmetry.space_group_name_H-M   'P 1'
#
loop_
_entity.id
_entity.type
_entity.pdbx_description
1 polymer ?
#
loop_
_entity_poly.entity_id
_entity_poly.type
_entity_poly.pdbx_seq_one_letter_code
_entity_poly.pdbx_strand_id
1 'polypeptide(L)'
;MALGCDPLLTRLFTPPHPRLGQYEVCTSPDAIERIVADGGPGNGVHYGEIEALLPAEALGAAGPYDRSAVARLYGARRANVARGWRQIGDRFEMVTLVSPHPDASLTRLERGTMVILVRIDLPARFRTF
;
A
#
# COMPACT_ATOMS: atom_id res chain seq x y z
N MET A 1 -0.95 16.28 1.70
CA MET A 1 -1.38 15.09 0.94
C MET A 1 -2.88 14.89 1.13
N ALA A 2 -3.66 14.84 0.06
CA ALA A 2 -5.06 14.40 0.11
C ALA A 2 -5.10 12.95 -0.40
N LEU A 3 -5.33 12.00 0.50
CA LEU A 3 -5.54 10.60 0.16
C LEU A 3 -7.03 10.39 -0.08
N GLY A 4 -7.39 9.91 -1.27
CA GLY A 4 -8.75 9.44 -1.55
C GLY A 4 -8.83 7.94 -1.31
N CYS A 5 -9.49 7.51 -0.24
CA CYS A 5 -9.63 6.08 0.06
C CYS A 5 -10.79 5.47 -0.74
N ASP A 6 -10.51 4.34 -1.41
CA ASP A 6 -11.44 3.69 -2.34
C ASP A 6 -11.86 2.32 -1.78
N PRO A 7 -13.15 2.14 -1.44
CA PRO A 7 -13.67 0.86 -0.97
C PRO A 7 -13.55 -0.28 -1.98
N LEU A 8 -13.58 -0.01 -3.29
CA LEU A 8 -13.41 -1.03 -4.32
C LEU A 8 -11.97 -1.53 -4.38
N LEU A 9 -11.00 -0.61 -4.37
CA LEU A 9 -9.58 -0.99 -4.28
C LEU A 9 -9.30 -1.74 -2.97
N THR A 10 -9.93 -1.32 -1.87
CA THR A 10 -9.82 -2.01 -0.58
C THR A 10 -10.30 -3.46 -0.71
N ARG A 11 -11.50 -3.69 -1.26
CA ARG A 11 -12.01 -5.06 -1.48
C ARG A 11 -11.15 -5.91 -2.40
N LEU A 12 -10.46 -5.30 -3.38
CA LEU A 12 -9.65 -6.03 -4.37
C LEU A 12 -8.27 -6.41 -3.86
N PHE A 13 -7.59 -5.51 -3.15
CA PHE A 13 -6.18 -5.66 -2.80
C PHE A 13 -5.94 -6.08 -1.35
N THR A 14 -7.00 -6.31 -0.57
CA THR A 14 -6.90 -6.69 0.84
C THR A 14 -7.62 -8.01 1.12
N PRO A 15 -7.25 -8.76 2.18
CA PRO A 15 -7.90 -10.01 2.52
C PRO A 15 -9.42 -9.85 2.70
N PRO A 16 -10.24 -10.75 2.14
CA PRO A 16 -11.70 -10.69 2.33
C PRO A 16 -12.12 -10.89 3.79
N HIS A 17 -11.28 -11.54 4.59
CA HIS A 17 -11.48 -11.78 6.02
C HIS A 17 -10.20 -11.40 6.79
N PRO A 18 -9.96 -10.11 7.06
CA PRO A 18 -8.73 -9.66 7.68
C PRO A 18 -8.62 -10.15 9.13
N ARG A 19 -7.46 -10.71 9.49
CA ARG A 19 -7.16 -11.25 10.83
C ARG A 19 -6.20 -10.37 11.63
N LEU A 20 -5.37 -9.59 10.94
CA LEU A 20 -4.26 -8.83 11.52
C LEU A 20 -4.65 -7.40 11.92
N GLY A 21 -5.70 -6.83 11.32
CA GLY A 21 -6.07 -5.44 11.56
C GLY A 21 -7.07 -4.91 10.55
N GLN A 22 -7.23 -3.59 10.53
CA GLN A 22 -8.09 -2.88 9.58
C GLN A 22 -7.27 -2.49 8.35
N TYR A 23 -7.82 -2.74 7.17
CA TYR A 23 -7.18 -2.42 5.91
C TYR A 23 -7.90 -1.26 5.23
N GLU A 24 -7.12 -0.34 4.68
CA GLU A 24 -7.60 0.71 3.80
C GLU A 24 -6.69 0.79 2.58
N VAL A 25 -7.29 1.02 1.41
CA VAL A 25 -6.53 1.31 0.19
C VAL A 25 -6.94 2.69 -0.30
N CYS A 26 -5.95 3.57 -0.44
CA CYS A 26 -6.15 4.94 -0.88
C CYS A 26 -5.22 5.24 -2.06
N THR A 27 -5.53 6.29 -2.80
CA THR A 27 -4.70 6.75 -3.91
C THR A 27 -4.25 8.18 -3.67
N SER A 28 -3.07 8.51 -4.20
CA SER A 28 -2.55 9.87 -4.29
C SER A 28 -2.10 10.14 -5.72
N PRO A 29 -2.36 11.34 -6.27
CA PRO A 29 -1.78 11.74 -7.55
C PRO A 29 -0.26 11.96 -7.47
N ASP A 30 0.30 12.05 -6.26
CA ASP A 30 1.73 12.29 -6.04
C ASP A 30 2.59 11.07 -6.45
N ALA A 31 3.79 11.36 -6.95
CA ALA A 31 4.80 10.34 -7.24
C ALA A 31 5.32 9.68 -5.95
N ILE A 32 5.72 8.42 -6.02
CA ILE A 32 6.15 7.64 -4.86
C ILE A 32 7.36 8.27 -4.16
N GLU A 33 8.29 8.86 -4.92
CA GLU A 33 9.47 9.56 -4.40
C GLU A 33 9.08 10.74 -3.53
N ARG A 34 8.04 11.48 -3.94
CA ARG A 34 7.50 12.60 -3.16
C ARG A 34 6.85 12.11 -1.87
N ILE A 35 6.05 11.05 -1.92
CA ILE A 35 5.40 10.48 -0.73
C ILE A 35 6.45 9.95 0.27
N VAL A 36 7.50 9.28 -0.22
CA VAL A 36 8.59 8.79 0.62
C VAL A 36 9.37 9.96 1.25
N ALA A 37 9.71 10.99 0.48
CA ALA A 37 10.39 12.18 0.98
C ALA A 37 9.55 12.95 2.02
N ASP A 38 8.25 13.11 1.75
CA ASP A 38 7.29 13.71 2.67
C ASP A 38 7.03 12.79 3.88
N GLY A 39 7.31 11.49 3.80
CA GLY A 39 7.09 10.54 4.89
C GLY A 39 8.07 10.61 6.06
N GLY A 40 9.23 11.26 5.85
CA GLY A 40 10.42 11.18 6.69
C GLY A 40 10.26 11.51 8.19
N PRO A 41 11.37 11.56 8.96
CA PRO A 41 11.36 11.58 10.43
C PRO A 41 10.48 12.67 11.11
N GLY A 42 10.06 13.71 10.38
CA GLY A 42 9.14 14.75 10.87
C GLY A 42 7.64 14.48 10.65
N ASN A 43 7.26 13.58 9.73
CA ASN A 43 5.86 13.30 9.36
C ASN A 43 5.41 11.88 9.76
N GLY A 44 6.33 11.09 10.29
CA GLY A 44 6.05 9.95 11.17
C GLY A 44 6.07 8.57 10.52
N VAL A 45 6.25 8.43 9.19
CA VAL A 45 6.33 7.10 8.53
C VAL A 45 7.77 6.77 8.13
N HIS A 46 8.29 5.69 8.68
CA HIS A 46 9.61 5.17 8.32
C HIS A 46 9.49 4.29 7.08
N TYR A 47 9.77 4.85 5.91
CA TYR A 47 9.85 4.10 4.65
C TYR A 47 11.25 3.49 4.44
N GLY A 48 11.29 2.30 3.87
CA GLY A 48 12.47 1.71 3.26
C GLY A 48 12.73 2.25 1.85
N GLU A 49 13.69 1.64 1.16
CA GLU A 49 14.04 1.98 -0.22
C GLU A 49 12.88 1.74 -1.19
N ILE A 50 12.91 2.46 -2.33
CA ILE A 50 12.00 2.24 -3.44
C ILE A 50 12.57 1.14 -4.33
N GLU A 51 11.86 0.02 -4.42
CA GLU A 51 12.26 -1.16 -5.19
C GLU A 51 11.41 -1.32 -6.45
N ALA A 52 12.02 -1.71 -7.57
CA ALA A 52 11.30 -2.04 -8.81
C ALA A 52 10.96 -3.54 -8.86
N LEU A 53 9.74 -3.90 -8.49
CA LEU A 53 9.28 -5.27 -8.32
C LEU A 53 8.35 -5.75 -9.43
N LEU A 54 8.25 -7.07 -9.61
CA LEU A 54 7.20 -7.63 -10.47
C LEU A 54 5.82 -7.41 -9.83
N PRO A 55 4.74 -7.32 -10.63
CA PRO A 55 3.39 -7.03 -10.09
C PRO A 55 2.94 -8.02 -9.02
N ALA A 56 3.31 -9.31 -9.15
CA ALA A 56 2.99 -10.34 -8.17
C ALA A 56 3.72 -10.13 -6.83
N GLU A 57 4.94 -9.59 -6.85
CA GLU A 57 5.72 -9.28 -5.65
C GLU A 57 5.28 -7.96 -5.01
N ALA A 58 4.86 -7.00 -5.84
CA ALA A 58 4.40 -5.69 -5.40
C ALA A 58 3.04 -5.74 -4.69
N LEU A 59 2.09 -6.49 -5.26
CA LEU A 59 0.69 -6.55 -4.78
C LEU A 59 0.40 -7.80 -3.95
N GLY A 60 1.27 -8.80 -4.01
CA GLY A 60 1.18 -10.02 -3.23
C GLY A 60 0.00 -10.93 -3.63
N ALA A 61 -0.56 -11.60 -2.64
CA ALA A 61 -1.58 -12.64 -2.84
C ALA A 61 -2.79 -12.47 -1.91
N ALA A 62 -2.82 -11.40 -1.11
CA ALA A 62 -3.74 -11.21 -0.01
C ALA A 62 -5.18 -10.92 -0.47
N GLY A 63 -5.34 -10.11 -1.53
CA GLY A 63 -6.65 -9.72 -2.04
C GLY A 63 -7.20 -10.63 -3.16
N PRO A 64 -8.53 -10.58 -3.41
CA PRO A 64 -9.21 -11.42 -4.40
C PRO A 64 -9.11 -10.91 -5.86
N TYR A 65 -8.22 -9.96 -6.16
CA TYR A 65 -8.05 -9.44 -7.53
C TYR A 65 -7.58 -10.51 -8.54
N ASP A 66 -7.94 -10.35 -9.81
CA ASP A 66 -7.45 -11.21 -10.90
C ASP A 66 -5.96 -10.92 -11.17
N ARG A 67 -5.10 -11.79 -10.66
CA ARG A 67 -3.63 -11.70 -10.81
C ARG A 67 -3.19 -11.78 -12.27
N SER A 68 -3.92 -12.52 -13.10
CA SER A 68 -3.61 -12.65 -14.53
C SER A 68 -3.94 -11.35 -15.28
N ALA A 69 -5.05 -10.70 -14.93
CA ALA A 69 -5.42 -9.39 -15.47
C ALA A 69 -4.38 -8.34 -15.08
N VAL A 70 -3.98 -8.29 -13.81
CA VAL A 70 -2.93 -7.39 -13.34
C VAL A 70 -1.58 -7.67 -14.02
N ALA A 71 -1.18 -8.93 -14.17
CA ALA A 71 0.06 -9.27 -14.86
C ALA A 71 0.04 -8.80 -16.33
N ARG A 72 -1.07 -9.00 -17.04
CA ARG A 72 -1.26 -8.49 -18.42
C ARG A 72 -1.22 -6.97 -18.48
N LEU A 73 -1.81 -6.30 -17.50
CA LEU A 73 -1.90 -4.85 -17.43
C LEU A 73 -0.51 -4.19 -17.27
N TYR A 74 0.37 -4.81 -16.49
CA TYR A 74 1.77 -4.37 -16.39
C TYR A 74 2.62 -4.81 -17.58
N GLY A 75 2.33 -5.97 -18.18
CA GLY A 75 3.16 -6.53 -19.25
C GLY A 75 4.60 -6.74 -18.77
N ALA A 76 5.56 -6.10 -19.44
CA ALA A 76 6.98 -6.13 -19.05
C ALA A 76 7.37 -5.06 -18.00
N ARG A 77 6.44 -4.20 -17.57
CA ARG A 77 6.70 -3.11 -16.63
C ARG A 77 6.78 -3.62 -15.18
N ARG A 78 7.71 -3.06 -14.42
CA ARG A 78 7.82 -3.24 -12.96
C ARG A 78 7.06 -2.14 -12.22
N ALA A 79 6.56 -2.47 -11.02
CA ALA A 79 6.01 -1.50 -10.09
C ALA A 79 7.12 -1.01 -9.15
N ASN A 80 7.20 0.29 -8.93
CA ASN A 80 7.98 0.87 -7.85
C ASN A 80 7.20 0.68 -6.54
N VAL A 81 7.87 0.12 -5.54
CA VAL A 81 7.28 -0.23 -4.25
C VAL A 81 8.15 0.32 -3.14
N ALA A 82 7.53 0.96 -2.15
CA ALA A 82 8.17 1.30 -0.90
C ALA A 82 7.31 0.80 0.24
N ARG A 83 7.94 0.17 1.23
CA ARG A 83 7.27 -0.33 2.43
C ARG A 83 7.72 0.50 3.60
N GLY A 84 6.78 0.83 4.47
CA GLY A 84 7.08 1.60 5.66
C GLY A 84 6.16 1.27 6.80
N TRP A 85 6.46 1.87 7.94
CA TRP A 85 5.65 1.72 9.13
C TRP A 85 5.65 2.99 9.96
N ARG A 86 4.63 3.15 10.78
CA ARG A 86 4.61 4.14 11.86
C ARG A 86 3.91 3.60 13.07
N GLN A 87 4.28 4.13 14.22
CA GLN A 87 3.58 3.86 15.47
C GLN A 87 3.03 5.17 16.03
N ILE A 88 1.74 5.18 16.35
CA ILE A 88 1.04 6.31 16.97
C ILE A 88 0.42 5.78 18.27
N GLY A 89 1.08 6.01 19.39
CA GLY A 89 0.69 5.42 20.68
C GLY A 89 0.65 3.89 20.61
N ASP A 90 -0.51 3.32 20.91
CA ASP A 90 -0.75 1.87 20.87
C ASP A 90 -1.15 1.35 19.46
N ARG A 91 -1.15 2.21 18.43
CA ARG A 91 -1.51 1.82 17.06
C ARG A 91 -0.29 1.70 16.17
N PHE A 92 -0.12 0.53 15.56
CA PHE A 92 0.89 0.27 14.56
C PHE A 92 0.27 0.33 13.16
N GLU A 93 0.91 1.06 12.26
CA GLU A 93 0.48 1.16 10.87
C GLU A 93 1.58 0.66 9.97
N MET A 94 1.25 -0.31 9.11
CA MET A 94 2.10 -0.72 8.00
C MET A 94 1.58 -0.07 6.73
N VAL A 95 2.50 0.49 5.95
CA VAL A 95 2.20 1.21 4.71
C VAL A 95 2.93 0.53 3.57
N THR A 96 2.22 0.20 2.50
CA THR A 96 2.82 -0.22 1.24
C THR A 96 2.41 0.77 0.15
N LEU A 97 3.40 1.39 -0.48
CA LEU A 97 3.24 2.28 -1.61
C LEU A 97 3.49 1.49 -2.90
N VAL A 98 2.65 1.67 -3.91
CA VAL A 98 2.79 1.02 -5.22
C VAL A 98 2.55 2.04 -6.32
N SER A 99 3.50 2.20 -7.24
CA SER A 99 3.42 3.12 -8.38
C SER A 99 4.03 2.53 -9.67
N PRO A 100 3.41 2.67 -10.85
CA PRO A 100 2.01 3.05 -11.04
C PRO A 100 1.09 2.01 -10.37
N HIS A 101 -0.23 2.25 -10.33
CA HIS A 101 -1.16 1.29 -9.72
C HIS A 101 -2.33 0.98 -10.65
N PRO A 102 -2.94 -0.22 -10.57
CA PRO A 102 -4.16 -0.50 -11.31
C PRO A 102 -5.33 0.37 -10.83
N ASP A 103 -6.25 0.69 -11.74
CA ASP A 103 -7.59 1.17 -11.41
C ASP A 103 -8.45 0.03 -10.83
N ALA A 104 -9.60 0.37 -10.22
CA ALA A 104 -10.48 -0.62 -9.60
C ALA A 104 -11.10 -1.61 -10.59
N SER A 105 -11.17 -1.27 -11.88
CA SER A 105 -11.63 -2.19 -12.93
C SER A 105 -10.52 -3.10 -13.49
N LEU A 106 -9.27 -2.93 -13.05
CA LEU A 106 -8.09 -3.67 -13.55
C LEU A 106 -7.89 -3.53 -15.07
N THR A 107 -8.25 -2.37 -15.61
CA THR A 107 -8.21 -2.05 -17.03
C THR A 107 -7.12 -1.06 -17.40
N ARG A 108 -6.61 -0.29 -16.42
CA ARG A 108 -5.60 0.75 -16.66
C ARG A 108 -4.62 0.86 -15.50
N LEU A 109 -3.35 1.17 -15.81
CA LEU A 109 -2.40 1.66 -14.83
C LEU A 109 -2.54 3.18 -14.68
N GLU A 110 -2.96 3.61 -13.50
CA GLU A 110 -2.99 5.01 -13.11
C GLU A 110 -1.59 5.52 -12.75
N ARG A 111 -1.36 6.78 -13.13
CA ARG A 111 -0.21 7.54 -12.64
C ARG A 111 -0.48 7.97 -11.19
N GLY A 112 0.57 8.08 -10.40
CA GLY A 112 0.48 8.34 -8.96
C GLY A 112 0.75 7.09 -8.16
N THR A 113 0.30 7.07 -6.91
CA THR A 113 0.68 6.05 -5.94
C THR A 113 -0.54 5.51 -5.21
N MET A 114 -0.71 4.19 -5.24
CA MET A 114 -1.63 3.49 -4.36
C MET A 114 -0.96 3.24 -3.02
N VAL A 115 -1.71 3.48 -1.95
CA VAL A 115 -1.30 3.33 -0.56
C VAL A 115 -2.16 2.25 0.07
N ILE A 116 -1.57 1.11 0.38
CA ILE A 116 -2.20 0.05 1.16
C ILE A 116 -1.78 0.25 2.61
N LEU A 117 -2.76 0.53 3.47
CA LEU A 117 -2.57 0.78 4.88
C LEU A 117 -3.15 -0.38 5.70
N VAL A 118 -2.37 -0.91 6.63
CA VAL A 118 -2.82 -1.89 7.62
C VAL A 118 -2.65 -1.29 8.99
N ARG A 119 -3.75 -1.15 9.73
CA ARG A 119 -3.78 -0.62 11.09
C ARG A 119 -4.01 -1.75 12.07
N ILE A 120 -3.09 -1.87 13.02
CA ILE A 120 -3.10 -2.90 14.04
C ILE A 120 -3.11 -2.20 15.39
N ASP A 121 -4.10 -2.52 16.21
CA ASP A 121 -4.11 -2.08 17.61
C ASP A 121 -3.23 -3.04 18.41
N LEU A 122 -2.14 -2.53 18.96
CA LEU A 122 -1.24 -3.30 19.80
C LEU A 122 -1.83 -3.42 21.20
N PRO A 123 -2.00 -4.64 21.74
CA PRO A 123 -2.43 -4.78 23.12
C PRO A 123 -1.31 -4.29 24.07
N ALA A 124 -1.72 -3.71 25.20
CA ALA A 124 -0.84 -3.06 26.18
C ALA A 124 0.36 -3.90 26.70
N ARG A 125 0.35 -5.22 26.47
CA ARG A 125 1.42 -6.15 26.83
C ARG A 125 2.66 -6.10 25.93
N PHE A 126 2.61 -5.43 24.78
CA PHE A 126 3.75 -5.28 23.87
C PHE A 126 4.47 -3.93 24.02
N ARG A 127 4.30 -3.24 25.18
CA ARG A 127 4.82 -1.89 25.47
C ARG A 127 6.30 -1.82 25.86
N THR A 128 7.13 -2.83 25.61
CA THR A 128 8.49 -2.87 26.17
C THR A 128 9.55 -3.16 25.11
N PHE A 129 10.29 -2.12 24.72
CA PHE A 129 11.74 -2.13 24.50
C PHE A 129 12.31 -0.77 24.88
#